data_AF-A0A497NEA9-F1
#
_entry.id   AF-A0A497NEA9-F1
#
_cell.length_a   1.000
_cell.length_b   1.000
_cell.length_c   1.000
_cell.angle_alpha   90.00
_cell.angle_beta   90.00
_cell.angle_gamma   90.00
#
_symmetry.space_group_name_H-M   'P 1'
#
loop_
_entity.id
_entity.type
_entity.pdbx_description
1 polymer ?
#
loop_
_entity_poly.entity_id
_entity_poly.type
_entity_poly.pdbx_seq_one_letter_code
_entity_poly.pdbx_strand_id
1 'polypeptide(L)'
;MQAELRELKEKMLKLLEEDREFRYAVAGYLGILEVLKRLDGIETEQARLREETTRIWDEIAHLREDFNRRFEAHERELKALREDMNALREDFNRMQTTIEGILRELKFINTRLTRVERTLEKLTIDIEEEARSIVACRLRQLGYEIELKSPQLPGFEINLYDTTSDLCVIGECSIRATPKLLEELKRKYEFLRKARPNLLRPKVLLVIYASLALPELVEAARHEGVWVLKATADYTPCPLKVSG
;
A
#
# COMPACT_ATOMS: atom_id res chain seq x y z
N MET A 1 100.98 29.06 -60.65
CA MET A 1 99.92 28.11 -60.29
C MET A 1 99.33 28.29 -58.88
N GLN A 2 100.06 28.03 -57.78
CA GLN A 2 99.47 28.20 -56.43
C GLN A 2 99.17 29.67 -56.06
N ALA A 3 100.01 30.61 -56.49
CA ALA A 3 99.79 32.05 -56.26
C ALA A 3 98.58 32.60 -57.03
N GLU A 4 98.43 32.23 -58.31
CA GLU A 4 97.30 32.67 -59.16
C GLU A 4 95.95 32.13 -58.67
N LEU A 5 95.90 30.87 -58.20
CA LEU A 5 94.69 30.31 -57.62
C LEU A 5 94.29 31.02 -56.32
N ARG A 6 95.27 31.44 -55.53
CA ARG A 6 95.03 32.22 -54.30
C ARG A 6 94.49 33.61 -54.64
N GLU A 7 95.07 34.28 -55.62
CA GLU A 7 94.61 35.58 -56.09
C GLU A 7 93.17 35.51 -56.67
N LEU A 8 92.84 34.46 -57.41
CA LEU A 8 91.48 34.23 -57.92
C LEU A 8 90.47 34.02 -56.79
N LYS A 9 90.81 33.23 -55.77
CA LYS A 9 89.95 33.04 -54.59
C LYS A 9 89.70 34.35 -53.85
N GLU A 10 90.75 35.17 -53.66
CA GLU A 10 90.62 36.49 -53.02
C GLU A 10 89.73 37.43 -53.85
N LYS A 11 89.90 37.48 -55.18
CA LYS A 11 89.02 38.25 -56.07
C LYS A 11 87.58 37.76 -56.04
N MET A 12 87.35 36.44 -56.01
CA MET A 12 86.00 35.86 -55.93
C MET A 12 85.31 36.18 -54.61
N LEU A 13 86.05 36.15 -53.49
CA LEU A 13 85.52 36.53 -52.18
C LEU A 13 85.18 38.03 -52.12
N LYS A 14 86.04 38.91 -52.66
CA LYS A 14 85.74 40.34 -52.78
C LYS A 14 84.47 40.60 -53.59
N LEU A 15 84.31 39.92 -54.73
CA LEU A 15 83.08 40.03 -55.54
C LEU A 15 81.86 39.52 -54.78
N LEU A 16 81.98 38.42 -54.03
CA LEU A 16 80.89 37.98 -53.16
C LEU A 16 80.56 39.02 -52.08
N GLU A 17 81.53 39.77 -51.54
CA GLU A 17 81.30 40.78 -50.48
C GLU A 17 80.79 42.13 -50.98
N GLU A 18 81.24 42.58 -52.14
CA GLU A 18 80.98 43.94 -52.65
C GLU A 18 79.92 43.96 -53.76
N ASP A 19 79.83 42.92 -54.58
CA ASP A 19 78.90 42.83 -55.71
C ASP A 19 77.65 42.01 -55.35
N ARG A 20 76.54 42.72 -55.22
CA ARG A 20 75.23 42.13 -54.89
C ARG A 20 74.72 41.21 -56.00
N GLU A 21 74.80 41.63 -57.27
CA GLU A 21 74.27 40.84 -58.40
C GLU A 21 75.05 39.54 -58.55
N PHE A 22 76.38 39.60 -58.47
CA PHE A 22 77.23 38.42 -58.49
C PHE A 22 76.92 37.45 -57.33
N ARG A 23 76.73 37.96 -56.11
CA ARG A 23 76.34 37.14 -54.94
C ARG A 23 75.00 36.43 -55.13
N TYR A 24 73.99 37.13 -55.65
CA TYR A 24 72.68 36.51 -55.91
C TYR A 24 72.74 35.49 -57.05
N ALA A 25 73.53 35.74 -58.10
CA ALA A 25 73.74 34.76 -59.18
C ALA A 25 74.41 33.48 -58.65
N VAL A 26 75.49 33.62 -57.86
CA VAL A 26 76.15 32.48 -57.21
C VAL A 26 75.21 31.75 -56.26
N ALA A 27 74.43 32.47 -55.45
CA ALA A 27 73.42 31.88 -54.56
C ALA A 27 72.32 31.13 -55.34
N GLY A 28 71.96 31.61 -56.53
CA GLY A 28 71.05 30.94 -57.46
C GLY A 28 71.63 29.64 -58.00
N TYR A 29 72.86 29.67 -58.53
CA TYR A 29 73.54 28.46 -59.04
C TYR A 29 73.81 27.41 -57.97
N LEU A 30 74.08 27.83 -56.73
CA LEU A 30 74.28 26.94 -55.60
C LEU A 30 72.97 26.46 -54.95
N GLY A 31 71.80 26.89 -55.46
CA GLY A 31 70.48 26.50 -54.92
C GLY A 31 70.11 27.14 -53.57
N ILE A 32 70.90 28.08 -53.08
CA ILE A 32 70.68 28.75 -51.78
C ILE A 32 69.36 29.53 -51.80
N LEU A 33 69.00 30.15 -52.93
CA LEU A 33 67.73 30.87 -53.08
C LEU A 33 66.50 29.95 -52.97
N GLU A 34 66.60 28.70 -53.44
CA GLU A 34 65.51 27.72 -53.32
C GLU A 34 65.36 27.23 -51.87
N VAL A 35 66.49 27.03 -51.17
CA VAL A 35 66.50 26.70 -49.74
C VAL A 35 65.88 27.82 -48.91
N LEU A 36 66.24 29.09 -49.17
CA LEU A 36 65.65 30.24 -48.47
C LEU A 36 64.13 30.32 -48.69
N LYS A 37 63.66 30.14 -49.93
CA LYS A 37 62.21 30.12 -50.22
C LYS A 37 61.47 29.00 -49.46
N ARG A 38 62.09 27.83 -49.30
CA ARG A 38 61.53 26.74 -48.49
C ARG A 38 61.53 27.08 -47.00
N LEU A 39 62.57 27.76 -46.51
CA LEU A 39 62.65 28.23 -45.12
C LEU A 39 61.56 29.27 -44.82
N ASP A 40 61.32 30.22 -45.72
CA ASP A 40 60.23 31.20 -45.59
C ASP A 40 58.86 30.47 -45.51
N GLY A 41 58.65 29.48 -46.38
CA GLY A 41 57.45 28.63 -46.33
C GLY A 41 57.29 27.90 -45.00
N ILE A 42 58.37 27.34 -44.45
CA ILE A 42 58.36 26.69 -43.13
C ILE A 42 58.08 27.70 -42.02
N GLU A 43 58.64 28.90 -42.07
CA GLU A 43 58.40 29.96 -41.08
C GLU A 43 56.91 30.35 -41.05
N THR A 44 56.30 30.51 -42.23
CA THR A 44 54.85 30.82 -42.31
C THR A 44 53.99 29.69 -41.75
N GLU A 45 54.34 28.43 -42.00
CA GLU A 45 53.60 27.28 -41.48
C GLU A 45 53.78 27.15 -39.96
N GLN A 46 54.99 27.38 -39.46
CA GLN A 46 55.27 27.42 -38.01
C GLN A 46 54.47 28.52 -37.31
N ALA A 47 54.31 29.69 -37.93
CA ALA A 47 53.47 30.76 -37.39
C ALA A 47 52.00 30.33 -37.30
N ARG A 48 51.46 29.71 -38.35
CA ARG A 48 50.07 29.18 -38.35
C ARG A 48 49.86 28.10 -37.29
N LEU A 49 50.78 27.14 -37.19
CA LEU A 49 50.72 26.09 -36.18
C LEU A 49 50.74 26.65 -34.76
N ARG A 50 51.49 27.72 -34.51
CA ARG A 50 51.49 28.41 -33.21
C ARG A 50 50.14 29.06 -32.92
N GLU A 51 49.54 29.74 -33.90
CA GLU A 51 48.21 30.34 -33.73
C GLU A 51 47.14 29.28 -33.45
N GLU A 52 47.15 28.16 -34.19
CA GLU A 52 46.23 27.04 -33.94
C GLU A 52 46.46 26.42 -32.56
N THR A 53 47.71 26.23 -32.16
CA THR A 53 48.06 25.73 -30.83
C THR A 53 47.53 26.65 -29.73
N THR A 54 47.67 27.97 -29.89
CA THR A 54 47.12 28.94 -28.93
C THR A 54 45.60 28.84 -28.84
N ARG A 55 44.89 28.76 -29.97
CA ARG A 55 43.42 28.58 -29.98
C ARG A 55 42.99 27.30 -29.27
N ILE A 56 43.70 26.19 -29.51
CA ILE A 56 43.43 24.92 -28.83
C ILE A 56 43.60 25.08 -27.31
N TRP A 57 44.65 25.78 -26.85
CA TRP A 57 44.85 26.01 -25.42
C TRP A 57 43.74 26.86 -24.80
N ASP A 58 43.25 27.88 -25.51
CA ASP A 58 42.14 28.70 -25.06
C ASP A 58 40.84 27.88 -24.96
N GLU A 59 40.57 27.03 -25.95
CA GLU A 59 39.43 26.10 -25.92
C GLU A 59 39.53 25.10 -24.75
N ILE A 60 40.72 24.53 -24.51
CA ILE A 60 40.96 23.63 -23.38
C ILE A 60 40.74 24.36 -22.05
N ALA A 61 41.18 25.61 -21.93
CA ALA A 61 40.97 26.41 -20.73
C ALA A 61 39.47 26.64 -20.46
N HIS A 62 38.71 27.04 -21.48
CA HIS A 62 37.26 27.21 -21.37
C HIS A 62 36.53 25.91 -21.02
N LEU A 63 36.88 24.80 -21.67
CA LEU A 63 36.30 23.49 -21.35
C LEU A 63 36.58 23.09 -19.90
N ARG A 64 37.77 23.40 -19.39
CA ARG A 64 38.14 23.10 -18.00
C ARG A 64 37.35 23.94 -17.01
N GLU A 65 37.15 25.22 -17.30
CA GLU A 65 36.29 26.10 -16.48
C GLU A 65 34.84 25.63 -16.46
N ASP A 66 34.29 25.29 -17.63
CA ASP A 66 32.92 24.75 -17.74
C ASP A 66 32.76 23.43 -17.01
N PHE A 67 33.74 22.53 -17.14
CA PHE A 67 33.74 21.27 -16.42
C PHE A 67 33.75 21.50 -14.91
N ASN A 68 34.63 22.37 -14.40
CA ASN A 68 34.70 22.67 -12.96
C ASN A 68 33.38 23.26 -12.44
N ARG A 69 32.77 24.21 -13.17
CA ARG A 69 31.48 24.78 -12.78
C ARG A 69 30.38 23.73 -12.68
N ARG A 70 30.30 22.83 -13.67
CA ARG A 70 29.33 21.72 -13.66
C ARG A 70 29.61 20.71 -12.56
N PHE A 71 30.88 20.43 -12.29
CA PHE A 71 31.29 19.52 -11.23
C PHE A 71 30.90 20.05 -9.85
N GLU A 72 31.15 21.33 -9.58
CA GLU A 72 30.72 21.98 -8.33
C GLU A 72 29.20 21.99 -8.18
N ALA A 73 28.46 22.25 -9.26
CA ALA A 73 27.00 22.20 -9.24
C ALA A 73 26.50 20.79 -8.86
N HIS A 74 27.09 19.77 -9.46
CA HIS A 74 26.75 18.37 -9.16
C HIS A 74 27.11 17.98 -7.73
N GLU A 75 28.25 18.44 -7.20
CA GLU A 75 28.64 18.18 -5.82
C GLU A 75 27.64 18.82 -4.82
N ARG A 76 27.16 20.03 -5.11
CA ARG A 76 26.10 20.68 -4.31
C ARG A 76 24.80 19.89 -4.35
N GLU A 77 24.37 19.42 -5.52
CA GLU A 77 23.18 18.58 -5.67
C GLU A 77 23.30 17.27 -4.90
N LEU A 78 24.45 16.58 -5.00
CA LEU A 78 24.69 15.34 -4.25
C LEU A 78 24.66 15.56 -2.73
N LYS A 79 25.17 16.71 -2.27
CA LYS A 79 25.11 17.08 -0.85
C LYS A 79 23.66 17.32 -0.41
N ALA A 80 22.90 18.09 -1.17
CA ALA A 80 21.48 18.34 -0.89
C ALA A 80 20.67 17.03 -0.87
N LEU A 81 20.88 16.15 -1.85
CA LEU A 81 20.22 14.84 -1.91
C LEU A 81 20.57 13.97 -0.68
N ARG A 82 21.82 14.04 -0.20
CA ARG A 82 22.23 13.33 1.01
C ARG A 82 21.56 13.88 2.26
N GLU A 83 21.39 15.20 2.36
CA GLU A 83 20.68 15.87 3.45
C GLU A 83 19.20 15.49 3.45
N ASP A 84 18.53 15.53 2.29
CA ASP A 84 17.14 15.09 2.12
C ASP A 84 16.94 13.62 2.51
N MET A 85 17.86 12.75 2.09
CA MET A 85 17.78 11.33 2.43
C MET A 85 17.96 11.07 3.93
N ASN A 86 18.77 11.87 4.61
CA ASN A 86 18.89 11.80 6.07
C ASN A 86 17.60 12.26 6.75
N ALA A 87 16.99 13.37 6.29
CA ALA A 87 15.72 13.86 6.83
C ALA A 87 14.59 12.83 6.66
N LEU A 88 14.48 12.21 5.48
CA LEU A 88 13.51 11.14 5.22
C LEU A 88 13.72 9.94 6.14
N ARG A 89 14.98 9.58 6.44
CA ARG A 89 15.30 8.49 7.36
C ARG A 89 14.85 8.81 8.78
N GLU A 90 15.00 10.05 9.23
CA GLU A 90 14.51 10.48 10.54
C GLU A 90 12.98 10.46 10.61
N ASP A 91 12.29 10.95 9.58
CA ASP A 91 10.83 10.88 9.48
C ASP A 91 10.33 9.43 9.53
N PHE A 92 10.99 8.53 8.81
CA PHE A 92 10.67 7.12 8.83
C PHE A 92 10.81 6.53 10.23
N ASN A 93 11.89 6.86 10.95
CA ASN A 93 12.09 6.39 12.33
C ASN A 93 11.00 6.90 13.27
N ARG A 94 10.61 8.19 13.17
CA ARG A 94 9.49 8.77 13.94
C ARG A 94 8.18 8.04 13.66
N MET A 95 7.91 7.73 12.40
CA MET A 95 6.73 7.00 11.98
C MET A 95 6.71 5.57 12.55
N GLN A 96 7.84 4.86 12.53
CA GLN A 96 7.95 3.53 13.13
C GLN A 96 7.61 3.56 14.62
N THR A 97 8.16 4.50 15.39
CA THR A 97 7.82 4.65 16.82
C THR A 97 6.33 4.94 17.04
N THR A 98 5.71 5.74 16.17
CA THR A 98 4.28 6.03 16.22
C THR A 98 3.44 4.77 15.97
N ILE A 99 3.80 3.99 14.95
CA ILE A 99 3.14 2.71 14.62
C ILE A 99 3.26 1.72 15.79
N GLU A 100 4.43 1.60 16.41
CA GLU A 100 4.63 0.77 17.60
C GLU A 100 3.73 1.19 18.78
N GLY A 101 3.49 2.49 18.94
CA GLY A 101 2.53 3.02 19.92
C GLY A 101 1.09 2.59 19.60
N ILE A 102 0.65 2.79 18.36
CA ILE A 102 -0.69 2.39 17.89
C ILE A 102 -0.91 0.89 18.06
N LEU A 103 0.08 0.06 17.71
CA LEU A 103 -0.02 -1.39 17.86
C LEU A 103 -0.16 -1.83 19.32
N ARG A 104 0.48 -1.12 20.27
CA ARG A 104 0.31 -1.38 21.70
C ARG A 104 -1.11 -1.05 22.16
N GLU A 105 -1.65 0.09 21.75
CA GLU A 105 -3.04 0.47 22.06
C GLU A 105 -4.04 -0.53 21.48
N LEU A 106 -3.85 -0.96 20.23
CA LEU A 106 -4.70 -1.97 19.60
C LEU A 106 -4.68 -3.31 20.36
N LYS A 107 -3.52 -3.76 20.83
CA LYS A 107 -3.43 -4.97 21.68
C LYS A 107 -4.20 -4.82 22.99
N PHE A 108 -4.14 -3.65 23.61
CA PHE A 108 -4.89 -3.38 24.85
C PHE A 108 -6.40 -3.38 24.60
N ILE A 109 -6.85 -2.72 23.52
CA ILE A 109 -8.26 -2.72 23.11
C ILE A 109 -8.75 -4.14 22.85
N ASN A 110 -7.97 -4.94 22.11
CA ASN A 110 -8.34 -6.33 21.80
C ASN A 110 -8.50 -7.17 23.08
N THR A 111 -7.57 -7.05 24.03
CA THR A 111 -7.66 -7.74 25.32
C THR A 111 -8.92 -7.35 26.10
N ARG A 112 -9.32 -6.07 26.05
CA ARG A 112 -10.56 -5.59 26.68
C ARG A 112 -11.80 -6.12 25.97
N LEU A 113 -11.80 -6.14 24.63
CA LEU A 113 -12.90 -6.70 23.85
C LEU A 113 -13.12 -8.17 24.17
N THR A 114 -12.06 -8.99 24.23
CA THR A 114 -12.18 -10.40 24.63
C THR A 114 -12.83 -10.60 26.00
N ARG A 115 -12.60 -9.67 26.95
CA ARG A 115 -13.28 -9.73 28.25
C ARG A 115 -14.76 -9.40 28.13
N VAL A 116 -15.10 -8.39 27.34
CA VAL A 116 -16.50 -8.03 27.07
C VAL A 116 -17.22 -9.18 26.37
N GLU A 117 -16.60 -9.80 25.37
CA GLU A 117 -17.12 -10.99 24.67
C GLU A 117 -17.43 -12.11 25.66
N ARG A 118 -16.49 -12.48 26.54
CA ARG A 118 -16.71 -13.52 27.55
C ARG A 118 -17.81 -13.18 28.56
N THR A 119 -17.98 -11.92 28.91
CA THR A 119 -19.08 -11.49 29.79
C THR A 119 -20.41 -11.59 29.06
N LEU A 120 -20.46 -11.20 27.78
CA LEU A 120 -21.66 -11.35 26.95
C LEU A 120 -22.02 -12.82 26.74
N GLU A 121 -21.06 -13.69 26.44
CA GLU A 121 -21.26 -15.14 26.27
C GLU A 121 -21.92 -15.78 27.51
N LYS A 122 -21.45 -15.44 28.71
CA LYS A 122 -22.03 -15.96 29.96
C LYS A 122 -23.48 -15.50 30.16
N LEU A 123 -23.76 -14.22 29.91
CA LEU A 123 -25.12 -13.69 30.01
C LEU A 123 -26.06 -14.30 28.97
N THR A 124 -25.56 -14.67 27.79
CA THR A 124 -26.38 -15.34 26.76
C THR A 124 -26.67 -16.80 27.09
N ILE A 125 -25.71 -17.56 27.65
CA ILE A 125 -25.94 -18.97 28.05
C ILE A 125 -27.05 -19.07 29.10
N ASP A 126 -27.03 -18.20 30.10
CA ASP A 126 -28.03 -18.21 31.18
C ASP A 126 -29.46 -18.00 30.65
N ILE A 127 -29.63 -17.14 29.64
CA ILE A 127 -30.93 -16.86 29.04
C ILE A 127 -31.40 -17.99 28.14
N GLU A 128 -30.52 -18.63 27.38
CA GLU A 128 -30.94 -19.78 26.58
C GLU A 128 -31.36 -20.97 27.44
N GLU A 129 -30.64 -21.24 28.53
CA GLU A 129 -31.03 -22.29 29.48
C GLU A 129 -32.39 -21.98 30.13
N GLU A 130 -32.58 -20.73 30.57
CA GLU A 130 -33.86 -20.27 31.11
C GLU A 130 -34.98 -20.40 30.06
N ALA A 131 -34.73 -19.97 28.82
CA ALA A 131 -35.67 -20.06 27.72
C ALA A 131 -36.08 -21.51 27.43
N ARG A 132 -35.12 -22.43 27.34
CA ARG A 132 -35.39 -23.86 27.09
C ARG A 132 -36.29 -24.43 28.18
N SER A 133 -36.00 -24.12 29.44
CA SER A 133 -36.78 -24.60 30.60
C SER A 133 -38.20 -24.03 30.62
N ILE A 134 -38.33 -22.70 30.49
CA ILE A 134 -39.62 -22.00 30.58
C ILE A 134 -40.51 -22.33 29.39
N VAL A 135 -40.00 -22.26 28.15
CA VAL A 135 -40.80 -22.51 26.95
C VAL A 135 -41.26 -23.96 26.90
N ALA A 136 -40.39 -24.92 27.23
CA ALA A 136 -40.80 -26.34 27.31
C ALA A 136 -41.87 -26.57 28.38
N CYS A 137 -41.73 -25.95 29.56
CA CYS A 137 -42.74 -26.05 30.63
C CYS A 137 -44.11 -25.49 30.19
N ARG A 138 -44.13 -24.32 29.55
CA ARG A 138 -45.35 -23.69 29.04
C ARG A 138 -46.02 -24.52 27.94
N LEU A 139 -45.24 -25.10 27.03
CA LEU A 139 -45.76 -25.97 25.97
C LEU A 139 -46.33 -27.28 26.53
N ARG A 140 -45.70 -27.86 27.57
CA ARG A 140 -46.25 -29.02 28.29
C ARG A 140 -47.61 -28.72 28.93
N GLN A 141 -47.79 -27.53 29.49
CA GLN A 141 -49.10 -27.11 30.03
C GLN A 141 -50.18 -27.01 28.95
N LEU A 142 -49.79 -26.79 27.69
CA LEU A 142 -50.68 -26.79 26.53
C LEU A 142 -50.87 -28.18 25.90
N GLY A 143 -50.25 -29.22 26.47
CA GLY A 143 -50.33 -30.61 26.01
C GLY A 143 -49.25 -31.03 25.01
N TYR A 144 -48.19 -30.23 24.81
CA TYR A 144 -47.09 -30.55 23.89
C TYR A 144 -45.83 -30.98 24.66
N GLU A 145 -45.39 -32.22 24.46
CA GLU A 145 -44.12 -32.71 24.99
C GLU A 145 -42.96 -32.32 24.07
N ILE A 146 -42.17 -31.33 24.50
CA ILE A 146 -41.07 -30.76 23.73
C ILE A 146 -39.79 -30.70 24.59
N GLU A 147 -38.65 -31.05 23.97
CA GLU A 147 -37.29 -30.93 24.48
C GLU A 147 -36.46 -29.95 23.63
N LEU A 148 -36.57 -28.65 23.93
CA LEU A 148 -35.84 -27.61 23.19
C LEU A 148 -34.32 -27.77 23.33
N LYS A 149 -33.64 -27.79 22.18
CA LYS A 149 -32.17 -27.87 22.06
C LYS A 149 -31.68 -26.76 21.13
N SER A 150 -30.37 -26.47 21.17
CA SER A 150 -29.69 -25.63 20.17
C SER A 150 -29.03 -26.54 19.12
N PRO A 151 -29.66 -26.81 17.97
CA PRO A 151 -29.07 -27.63 16.94
C PRO A 151 -27.93 -26.87 16.24
N GLN A 152 -26.73 -27.41 16.29
CA GLN A 152 -25.59 -26.89 15.53
C GLN A 152 -25.76 -27.25 14.05
N LEU A 153 -26.22 -26.31 13.24
CA LEU A 153 -26.39 -26.47 11.81
C LEU A 153 -25.29 -25.70 11.05
N PRO A 154 -24.72 -26.24 9.95
CA PRO A 154 -23.70 -25.53 9.19
C PRO A 154 -24.24 -24.23 8.60
N GLY A 155 -23.75 -23.09 9.08
CA GLY A 155 -24.04 -21.75 8.55
C GLY A 155 -25.11 -20.94 9.28
N PHE A 156 -25.81 -21.51 10.27
CA PHE A 156 -26.69 -20.74 11.18
C PHE A 156 -26.99 -21.52 12.47
N GLU A 157 -27.19 -20.80 13.56
CA GLU A 157 -27.57 -21.35 14.87
C GLU A 157 -28.98 -20.87 15.24
N ILE A 158 -29.81 -21.77 15.77
CA ILE A 158 -31.13 -21.44 16.34
C ILE A 158 -31.04 -21.71 17.84
N ASN A 159 -31.38 -20.73 18.67
CA ASN A 159 -31.25 -20.90 20.13
C ASN A 159 -32.23 -21.95 20.69
N LEU A 160 -33.44 -22.03 20.13
CA LEU A 160 -34.50 -22.95 20.53
C LEU A 160 -35.05 -23.70 19.33
N TYR A 161 -34.92 -25.02 19.31
CA TYR A 161 -35.53 -25.86 18.30
C TYR A 161 -35.93 -27.22 18.85
N ASP A 162 -37.13 -27.67 18.48
CA ASP A 162 -37.54 -29.07 18.59
C ASP A 162 -38.76 -29.35 17.69
N THR A 163 -39.03 -30.63 17.44
CA THR A 163 -40.17 -31.06 16.63
C THR A 163 -40.90 -32.24 17.27
N THR A 164 -42.22 -32.18 17.27
CA THR A 164 -43.11 -33.31 17.58
C THR A 164 -43.70 -33.89 16.29
N SER A 165 -44.75 -34.70 16.41
CA SER A 165 -45.46 -35.31 15.28
C SER A 165 -46.15 -34.28 14.37
N ASP A 166 -46.73 -33.20 14.93
CA ASP A 166 -47.47 -32.19 14.17
C ASP A 166 -46.97 -30.74 14.35
N LEU A 167 -46.12 -30.47 15.34
CA LEU A 167 -45.63 -29.14 15.70
C LEU A 167 -44.10 -29.02 15.62
N CYS A 168 -43.61 -27.93 15.04
CA CYS A 168 -42.21 -27.52 15.03
C CYS A 168 -42.06 -26.19 15.78
N VAL A 169 -41.17 -26.13 16.76
CA VAL A 169 -40.88 -24.91 17.51
C VAL A 169 -39.52 -24.38 17.09
N ILE A 170 -39.47 -23.09 16.77
CA ILE A 170 -38.26 -22.38 16.37
C ILE A 170 -38.22 -21.07 17.13
N GLY A 171 -37.10 -20.77 17.79
CA GLY A 171 -37.00 -19.52 18.52
C GLY A 171 -35.60 -18.98 18.75
N GLU A 172 -35.59 -17.68 19.03
CA GLU A 172 -34.40 -16.90 19.36
C GLU A 172 -34.47 -16.37 20.79
N CYS A 173 -33.31 -16.21 21.41
CA CYS A 173 -33.16 -15.76 22.79
C CYS A 173 -32.41 -14.42 22.84
N SER A 174 -32.85 -13.49 23.69
CA SER A 174 -32.13 -12.23 23.89
C SER A 174 -32.39 -11.60 25.25
N ILE A 175 -31.40 -10.98 25.89
CA ILE A 175 -31.61 -10.17 27.11
C ILE A 175 -32.57 -9.02 26.81
N ARG A 176 -32.34 -8.32 25.70
CA ARG A 176 -33.11 -7.15 25.25
C ARG A 176 -33.49 -7.31 23.79
N ALA A 177 -34.73 -7.70 23.55
CA ALA A 177 -35.22 -7.95 22.21
C ALA A 177 -35.71 -6.67 21.53
N THR A 178 -35.22 -6.46 20.30
CA THR A 178 -35.61 -5.37 19.41
C THR A 178 -36.29 -5.93 18.16
N PRO A 179 -36.98 -5.11 17.33
CA PRO A 179 -37.60 -5.59 16.09
C PRO A 179 -36.65 -6.36 15.14
N LYS A 180 -35.34 -6.07 15.19
CA LYS A 180 -34.33 -6.79 14.40
C LYS A 180 -34.30 -8.29 14.72
N LEU A 181 -34.57 -8.69 15.95
CA LEU A 181 -34.58 -10.10 16.36
C LEU A 181 -35.73 -10.87 15.69
N LEU A 182 -36.89 -10.24 15.53
CA LEU A 182 -38.02 -10.80 14.81
C LEU A 182 -37.69 -10.98 13.32
N GLU A 183 -37.03 -10.00 12.71
CA GLU A 183 -36.56 -10.12 11.32
C GLU A 183 -35.54 -11.26 11.16
N GLU A 184 -34.62 -11.41 12.12
CA GLU A 184 -33.62 -12.48 12.12
C GLU A 184 -34.26 -13.86 12.26
N LEU A 185 -35.18 -14.05 13.21
CA LEU A 185 -35.94 -15.27 13.38
C LEU A 185 -36.70 -15.65 12.09
N LYS A 186 -37.32 -14.66 11.44
CA LYS A 186 -38.00 -14.85 10.15
C LYS A 186 -37.04 -15.23 9.03
N ARG A 187 -35.89 -14.57 8.91
CA ARG A 187 -34.86 -14.91 7.93
C ARG A 187 -34.39 -16.35 8.11
N LYS A 188 -34.17 -16.78 9.36
CA LYS A 188 -33.80 -18.18 9.69
C LYS A 188 -34.92 -19.17 9.35
N TYR A 189 -36.17 -18.85 9.68
CA TYR A 189 -37.32 -19.66 9.32
C TYR A 189 -37.49 -19.81 7.79
N GLU A 190 -37.40 -18.72 7.04
CA GLU A 190 -37.47 -18.73 5.58
C GLU A 190 -36.34 -19.54 4.94
N PHE A 191 -35.14 -19.44 5.51
CA PHE A 191 -34.01 -20.26 5.08
C PHE A 191 -34.26 -21.75 5.32
N LEU A 192 -34.74 -22.14 6.51
CA LEU A 192 -35.11 -23.52 6.83
C LEU A 192 -36.17 -24.05 5.87
N ARG A 193 -37.19 -23.24 5.59
CA ARG A 193 -38.28 -23.58 4.68
C ARG A 193 -37.80 -23.88 3.27
N LYS A 194 -36.82 -23.11 2.77
CA LYS A 194 -36.26 -23.27 1.42
C LYS A 194 -35.20 -24.37 1.33
N ALA A 195 -34.28 -24.41 2.29
CA ALA A 195 -33.10 -25.27 2.22
C ALA A 195 -33.37 -26.67 2.78
N ARG A 196 -34.20 -26.81 3.82
CA ARG A 196 -34.42 -28.07 4.55
C ARG A 196 -35.86 -28.19 5.06
N PRO A 197 -36.85 -28.34 4.16
CA PRO A 197 -38.26 -28.45 4.54
C PRO A 197 -38.55 -29.68 5.43
N ASN A 198 -37.73 -30.73 5.36
CA ASN A 198 -37.88 -31.95 6.17
C ASN A 198 -37.76 -31.71 7.69
N LEU A 199 -37.14 -30.59 8.10
CA LEU A 199 -37.00 -30.18 9.49
C LEU A 199 -38.27 -29.46 10.01
N LEU A 200 -39.17 -29.04 9.12
CA LEU A 200 -40.41 -28.37 9.52
C LEU A 200 -41.54 -29.39 9.67
N ARG A 201 -42.58 -28.98 10.40
CA ARG A 201 -43.86 -29.70 10.56
C ARG A 201 -45.01 -28.83 10.08
N PRO A 202 -46.22 -29.39 9.85
CA PRO A 202 -47.37 -28.63 9.35
C PRO A 202 -47.70 -27.40 10.20
N LYS A 203 -47.54 -27.49 11.52
CA LYS A 203 -47.64 -26.34 12.42
C LYS A 203 -46.24 -25.88 12.81
N VAL A 204 -45.94 -24.60 12.58
CA VAL A 204 -44.68 -23.98 13.03
C VAL A 204 -45.01 -22.89 14.03
N LEU A 205 -44.42 -22.99 15.22
CA LEU A 205 -44.48 -21.97 16.26
C LEU A 205 -43.16 -21.20 16.29
N LEU A 206 -43.25 -19.90 16.03
CA LEU A 206 -42.13 -18.97 16.19
C LEU A 206 -42.14 -18.38 17.60
N VAL A 207 -41.01 -18.47 18.29
CA VAL A 207 -40.86 -18.05 19.68
C VAL A 207 -39.72 -17.06 19.83
N ILE A 208 -39.94 -15.99 20.58
CA ILE A 208 -38.88 -15.07 21.02
C ILE A 208 -38.89 -15.05 22.54
N TYR A 209 -37.83 -15.57 23.15
CA TYR A 209 -37.64 -15.48 24.59
C TYR A 209 -36.77 -14.27 24.93
N ALA A 210 -37.28 -13.35 25.75
CA ALA A 210 -36.50 -12.20 26.16
C ALA A 210 -36.84 -11.66 27.54
N SER A 211 -35.82 -11.29 28.32
CA SER A 211 -36.01 -10.66 29.64
C SER A 211 -36.75 -9.33 29.50
N LEU A 212 -36.39 -8.53 28.48
CA LEU A 212 -37.06 -7.28 28.11
C LEU A 212 -37.37 -7.24 26.61
N ALA A 213 -38.64 -7.14 26.26
CA ALA A 213 -39.10 -6.88 24.89
C ALA A 213 -39.49 -5.42 24.73
N LEU A 214 -38.95 -4.73 23.72
CA LEU A 214 -39.35 -3.36 23.41
C LEU A 214 -40.78 -3.30 22.83
N PRO A 215 -41.57 -2.24 23.10
CA PRO A 215 -42.95 -2.14 22.64
C PRO A 215 -43.12 -2.33 21.12
N GLU A 216 -42.17 -1.83 20.32
CA GLU A 216 -42.19 -1.93 18.87
C GLU A 216 -42.10 -3.40 18.40
N LEU A 217 -41.31 -4.22 19.11
CA LEU A 217 -41.21 -5.65 18.84
C LEU A 217 -42.52 -6.36 19.23
N VAL A 218 -43.09 -6.02 20.40
CA VAL A 218 -44.32 -6.65 20.89
C VAL A 218 -45.47 -6.42 19.90
N GLU A 219 -45.59 -5.20 19.38
CA GLU A 219 -46.63 -4.87 18.41
C GLU A 219 -46.41 -5.60 17.09
N ALA A 220 -45.19 -5.56 16.54
CA ALA A 220 -44.84 -6.29 15.32
C ALA A 220 -45.08 -7.81 15.46
N ALA A 221 -44.68 -8.40 16.58
CA ALA A 221 -44.84 -9.82 16.84
C ALA A 221 -46.32 -10.23 16.99
N ARG A 222 -47.18 -9.36 17.57
CA ARG A 222 -48.64 -9.62 17.64
C ARG A 222 -49.25 -9.69 16.25
N HIS A 223 -48.92 -8.74 15.37
CA HIS A 223 -49.44 -8.73 14.00
C HIS A 223 -49.02 -9.98 13.22
N GLU A 224 -47.85 -10.53 13.53
CA GLU A 224 -47.25 -11.63 12.79
C GLU A 224 -47.46 -13.01 13.44
N GLY A 225 -48.17 -13.06 14.58
CA GLY A 225 -48.47 -14.30 15.28
C GLY A 225 -47.24 -14.98 15.88
N VAL A 226 -46.24 -14.20 16.31
CA VAL A 226 -45.03 -14.71 16.98
C VAL A 226 -45.22 -14.64 18.49
N TRP A 227 -44.89 -15.74 19.19
CA TRP A 227 -45.01 -15.82 20.64
C TRP A 227 -43.78 -15.21 21.31
N VAL A 228 -43.96 -14.11 22.02
CA VAL A 228 -42.91 -13.39 22.74
C VAL A 228 -43.20 -13.49 24.22
N LEU A 229 -42.24 -13.99 24.98
CA LEU A 229 -42.41 -14.26 26.41
C LEU A 229 -41.13 -14.06 27.20
N LYS A 230 -41.31 -13.96 28.52
CA LYS A 230 -40.28 -14.01 29.55
C LYS A 230 -40.66 -15.07 30.59
N ALA A 231 -39.76 -15.35 31.54
CA ALA A 231 -40.01 -16.28 32.65
C ALA A 231 -41.37 -16.08 33.34
N THR A 232 -41.75 -14.83 33.59
CA THR A 232 -42.91 -14.48 34.44
C THR A 232 -44.19 -14.17 33.68
N ALA A 233 -44.14 -13.84 32.40
CA ALA A 233 -45.31 -13.40 31.63
C ALA A 233 -45.10 -13.48 30.12
N ASP A 234 -46.21 -13.46 29.41
CA ASP A 234 -46.26 -13.43 27.95
C ASP A 234 -46.44 -11.98 27.48
N TYR A 235 -45.58 -11.50 26.58
CA TYR A 235 -45.72 -10.19 25.94
C TYR A 235 -46.75 -10.24 24.80
N THR A 236 -46.80 -11.36 24.08
CA THR A 236 -47.80 -11.67 23.06
C THR A 236 -48.48 -13.00 23.37
N PRO A 237 -49.76 -13.19 23.00
CA PRO A 237 -50.46 -14.44 23.27
C PRO A 237 -49.84 -15.60 22.49
N CYS A 238 -49.84 -16.79 23.08
CA CYS A 238 -49.43 -18.01 22.38
C CYS A 238 -50.40 -18.28 21.20
N PRO A 239 -49.90 -18.45 19.96
CA PRO A 239 -50.73 -18.75 18.79
C PRO A 239 -51.37 -20.14 18.80
N LEU A 240 -50.88 -21.05 19.66
CA LEU A 240 -51.43 -22.40 19.80
C LEU A 240 -52.68 -22.38 20.67
N LYS A 241 -53.73 -23.07 20.23
CA LYS A 241 -54.94 -23.28 21.04
C LYS A 241 -54.71 -24.47 21.97
N VAL A 242 -55.26 -24.39 23.18
CA VAL A 242 -55.26 -25.51 24.13
C VAL A 242 -55.93 -26.71 23.45
N SER A 243 -55.21 -27.83 23.39
CA SER A 243 -55.79 -29.11 22.99
C SER A 243 -56.76 -29.52 24.10
N GLY A 244 -58.05 -29.30 23.87
CA GLY A 244 -59.12 -29.84 24.72
C GLY A 244 -59.27 -31.34 24.55
#